data_AF-X5BIS0-F1
#
_entry.id   AF-X5BIS0-F1
#
_cell.length_a   1.000
_cell.length_b   1.000
_cell.length_c   1.000
_cell.angle_alpha   90.00
_cell.angle_beta   90.00
_cell.angle_gamma   90.00
#
_symmetry.space_group_name_H-M   'P 1'
#
loop_
_entity.id
_entity.type
_entity.pdbx_description
1 polymer ?
#
loop_
_entity_poly.entity_id
_entity_poly.type
_entity_poly.pdbx_seq_one_letter_code
_entity_poly.pdbx_strand_id
1 'polypeptide(L)'
;GHQNISDARYVNALKLFLTAVSPLEYQAFQGFSRVGRQFSGAGARVACQMQAIDELRHVQTQVHAMSHYNKHFDGLHDFAHMYDRVWYLSVPKSYMDDARTAGPFEFLTAVSFSFEYVLTNLLFVPFMSGAAYNGDMATVTFGFSAQSDEARHMT
;
A
#
# COMPACT_ATOMS: atom_id res chain seq x y z
N GLY A 1 -11.21 13.09 15.48
CA GLY A 1 -10.17 13.88 14.79
C GLY A 1 -8.80 13.45 15.30
N HIS A 2 -7.70 14.02 14.80
CA HIS A 2 -6.35 13.60 15.19
C HIS A 2 -6.06 13.68 16.71
N GLN A 3 -6.82 14.48 17.46
CA GLN A 3 -6.74 14.60 18.93
C GLN A 3 -7.40 13.43 19.68
N ASN A 4 -8.15 12.57 18.99
CA ASN A 4 -8.89 11.45 19.58
C ASN A 4 -8.13 10.13 19.49
N ILE A 5 -6.89 10.13 18.96
CA ILE A 5 -6.05 8.95 18.99
C ILE A 5 -5.57 8.67 20.42
N SER A 6 -5.23 7.41 20.71
CA SER A 6 -4.82 6.97 22.05
C SER A 6 -3.64 7.76 22.63
N ASP A 7 -2.59 7.96 21.83
CA ASP A 7 -1.36 8.64 22.21
C ASP A 7 -0.61 9.09 20.94
N ALA A 8 0.09 10.23 20.98
CA ALA A 8 0.86 10.73 19.83
C ALA A 8 1.95 9.75 19.34
N ARG A 9 2.41 8.81 20.19
CA ARG A 9 3.33 7.72 19.81
C ARG A 9 2.76 6.85 18.69
N TYR A 10 1.44 6.65 18.63
CA TYR A 10 0.77 5.89 17.58
C TYR A 10 1.09 6.45 16.18
N VAL A 11 1.24 7.77 16.06
CA VAL A 11 1.53 8.43 14.76
C VAL A 11 2.85 7.98 14.14
N ASN A 12 3.78 7.41 14.92
CA ASN A 12 4.99 6.82 14.33
C ASN A 12 4.68 5.60 13.43
N ALA A 13 3.59 4.87 13.70
CA ALA A 13 3.10 3.83 12.80
C ALA A 13 2.60 4.44 11.47
N LEU A 14 1.91 5.57 11.52
CA LEU A 14 1.45 6.29 10.32
C LEU A 14 2.61 6.86 9.50
N LYS A 15 3.68 7.33 10.17
CA LYS A 15 4.92 7.73 9.50
C LYS A 15 5.51 6.57 8.71
N LEU A 16 5.64 5.40 9.35
CA LEU A 16 6.12 4.21 8.67
C LEU A 16 5.20 3.81 7.51
N PHE A 17 3.87 3.79 7.74
CA PHE A 17 2.91 3.42 6.71
C PHE A 17 3.00 4.32 5.46
N LEU A 18 2.94 5.64 5.64
CA LEU A 18 3.00 6.59 4.54
C LEU A 18 4.35 6.56 3.81
N THR A 19 5.45 6.35 4.54
CA THR A 19 6.79 6.40 3.95
C THR A 19 7.25 5.07 3.39
N ALA A 20 6.75 3.92 3.86
CA ALA A 20 7.19 2.58 3.47
C ALA A 20 6.14 1.78 2.68
N VAL A 21 4.86 1.88 3.05
CA VAL A 21 3.78 1.06 2.48
C VAL A 21 3.10 1.79 1.33
N SER A 22 2.69 3.05 1.52
CA SER A 22 2.02 3.80 0.44
C SER A 22 2.80 3.91 -0.88
N PRO A 23 4.15 4.00 -0.88
CA PRO A 23 4.91 3.93 -2.13
C PRO A 23 4.91 2.55 -2.79
N LEU A 24 4.65 1.45 -2.07
CA LEU A 24 4.46 0.12 -2.65
C LEU A 24 3.21 0.07 -3.50
N GLU A 25 2.10 0.65 -3.04
CA GLU A 25 0.85 0.72 -3.81
C GLU A 25 1.06 1.44 -5.15
N TYR A 26 1.80 2.55 -5.15
CA TYR A 26 2.11 3.25 -6.40
C TYR A 26 2.98 2.42 -7.35
N GLN A 27 3.91 1.63 -6.80
CA GLN A 27 4.73 0.72 -7.59
C GLN A 27 3.94 -0.49 -8.09
N ALA A 28 3.00 -1.01 -7.30
CA ALA A 28 2.07 -2.05 -7.69
C ALA A 28 1.18 -1.57 -8.83
N PHE A 29 0.62 -0.35 -8.75
CA PHE A 29 -0.08 0.31 -9.87
C PHE A 29 0.74 0.28 -11.16
N GLN A 30 2.01 0.70 -11.10
CA GLN A 30 2.90 0.71 -12.27
C GLN A 30 3.18 -0.72 -12.77
N GLY A 31 3.44 -1.66 -11.86
CA GLY A 31 3.72 -3.06 -12.16
C GLY A 31 2.54 -3.76 -12.83
N PHE A 32 1.35 -3.66 -12.24
CA PHE A 32 0.10 -4.21 -12.77
C PHE A 32 -0.31 -3.55 -14.09
N SER A 33 -0.09 -2.25 -14.26
CA SER A 33 -0.28 -1.58 -15.56
C SER A 33 0.62 -2.18 -16.64
N ARG A 34 1.89 -2.46 -16.32
CA ARG A 34 2.84 -3.10 -17.24
C ARG A 34 2.38 -4.52 -17.58
N VAL A 35 2.14 -5.38 -16.59
CA VAL A 35 1.80 -6.80 -16.87
C VAL A 35 0.41 -6.95 -17.51
N GLY A 36 -0.53 -6.05 -17.21
CA GLY A 36 -1.82 -5.93 -17.88
C GLY A 36 -1.73 -5.56 -19.37
N ARG A 37 -0.55 -5.13 -19.84
CA ARG A 37 -0.23 -4.99 -21.27
C ARG A 37 0.50 -6.21 -21.85
N GLN A 38 1.29 -6.92 -21.05
CA GLN A 38 2.20 -7.98 -21.54
C GLN A 38 1.52 -9.35 -21.72
N PHE A 39 0.52 -9.70 -20.91
CA PHE A 39 -0.14 -11.01 -21.05
C PHE A 39 -0.92 -11.14 -22.37
N SER A 40 -0.78 -12.28 -23.04
CA SER A 40 -1.51 -12.60 -24.28
C SER A 40 -2.99 -12.96 -24.01
N GLY A 41 -3.30 -13.54 -22.85
CA GLY A 41 -4.66 -13.86 -22.42
C GLY A 41 -5.44 -12.61 -22.00
N ALA A 42 -6.59 -12.35 -22.64
CA ALA A 42 -7.39 -11.17 -22.36
C ALA A 42 -7.94 -11.13 -20.92
N GLY A 43 -8.33 -12.29 -20.36
CA GLY A 43 -8.80 -12.38 -18.97
C GLY A 43 -7.75 -11.91 -17.97
N ALA A 44 -6.51 -12.40 -18.10
CA ALA A 44 -5.38 -11.97 -17.27
C ALA A 44 -5.10 -10.47 -17.41
N ARG A 45 -5.17 -9.92 -18.64
CA ARG A 45 -4.99 -8.48 -18.86
C ARG A 45 -6.03 -7.64 -18.12
N VAL A 46 -7.30 -7.99 -18.24
CA VAL A 46 -8.39 -7.22 -17.60
C VAL A 46 -8.27 -7.30 -16.07
N ALA A 47 -7.96 -8.48 -15.52
CA ALA A 47 -7.71 -8.63 -14.09
C ALA A 47 -6.56 -7.74 -13.61
N CYS A 48 -5.39 -7.79 -14.27
CA CYS A 48 -4.26 -6.93 -13.92
C CYS A 48 -4.58 -5.43 -14.08
N GLN A 49 -5.38 -5.03 -15.07
CA GLN A 49 -5.75 -3.63 -15.26
C GLN A 49 -6.72 -3.14 -14.18
N MET A 50 -7.66 -3.98 -13.75
CA MET A 50 -8.54 -3.68 -12.62
C MET A 50 -7.74 -3.58 -11.32
N GLN A 51 -6.80 -4.50 -11.09
CA GLN A 51 -5.92 -4.40 -9.94
C GLN A 51 -5.06 -3.13 -10.00
N ALA A 52 -4.47 -2.79 -11.14
CA ALA A 52 -3.67 -1.57 -11.28
C ALA A 52 -4.42 -0.29 -10.85
N ILE A 53 -5.69 -0.13 -11.26
CA ILE A 53 -6.48 1.05 -10.89
C ILE A 53 -6.93 1.02 -9.41
N ASP A 54 -7.11 -0.17 -8.83
CA ASP A 54 -7.32 -0.32 -7.39
C ASP A 54 -6.07 0.11 -6.61
N GLU A 55 -4.86 -0.28 -7.02
CA GLU A 55 -3.61 0.16 -6.37
C GLU A 55 -3.41 1.68 -6.46
N LEU A 56 -3.83 2.28 -7.59
CA LEU A 56 -3.84 3.74 -7.73
C LEU A 56 -4.83 4.40 -6.76
N ARG A 57 -6.02 3.81 -6.61
CA ARG A 57 -7.00 4.24 -5.60
C ARG A 57 -6.42 4.14 -4.21
N HIS A 58 -5.70 3.06 -3.87
CA HIS A 58 -5.09 2.85 -2.56
C HIS A 58 -4.09 3.94 -2.24
N VAL A 59 -3.07 4.17 -3.08
CA VAL A 59 -2.07 5.21 -2.78
C VAL A 59 -2.72 6.60 -2.64
N GLN A 60 -3.67 6.95 -3.50
CA GLN A 60 -4.31 8.26 -3.46
C GLN A 60 -5.14 8.45 -2.19
N THR A 61 -5.91 7.42 -1.82
CA THR A 61 -6.74 7.47 -0.60
C THR A 61 -5.89 7.44 0.67
N GLN A 62 -4.78 6.69 0.68
CA GLN A 62 -3.82 6.71 1.79
C GLN A 62 -3.16 8.09 1.96
N VAL A 63 -2.72 8.73 0.88
CA VAL A 63 -2.18 10.11 0.92
C VAL A 63 -3.23 11.08 1.46
N HIS A 64 -4.49 10.97 1.02
CA HIS A 64 -5.57 11.80 1.54
C HIS A 64 -5.88 11.52 3.02
N ALA A 65 -5.88 10.26 3.45
CA ALA A 65 -6.10 9.88 4.84
C ALA A 65 -5.01 10.43 5.77
N MET A 66 -3.75 10.41 5.32
CA MET A 66 -2.61 10.93 6.09
C MET A 66 -2.46 12.45 6.03
N SER A 67 -3.13 13.12 5.08
CA SER A 67 -3.02 14.56 4.86
C SER A 67 -3.32 15.38 6.13
N HIS A 68 -4.33 14.99 6.91
CA HIS A 68 -4.66 15.70 8.16
C HIS A 68 -3.62 15.47 9.25
N TYR A 69 -3.06 14.27 9.35
CA TYR A 69 -1.99 13.96 10.31
C TYR A 69 -0.71 14.74 9.96
N ASN A 70 -0.35 14.84 8.68
CA ASN A 70 0.83 15.60 8.23
C ASN A 70 0.79 17.09 8.63
N LYS A 71 -0.41 17.67 8.79
CA LYS A 71 -0.56 19.06 9.25
C LYS A 71 -0.28 19.27 10.74
N HIS A 72 -0.29 18.20 11.53
CA HIS A 72 -0.23 18.27 13.00
C HIS A 72 0.94 17.48 13.60
N PHE A 73 1.63 16.66 12.81
CA PHE A 73 2.74 15.82 13.25
C PHE A 73 3.87 15.80 12.22
N ASP A 74 5.11 15.70 12.71
CA ASP A 74 6.31 15.63 11.87
C ASP A 74 6.46 14.29 11.13
N GLY A 75 7.42 14.23 10.20
CA GLY A 75 7.87 12.99 9.55
C GLY A 75 6.96 12.41 8.46
N LEU A 76 5.87 13.11 8.10
CA LEU A 76 4.93 12.71 7.04
C LEU A 76 5.07 13.57 5.75
N HIS A 77 5.93 14.60 5.78
CA HIS A 77 5.89 15.72 4.84
C HIS A 77 6.57 15.47 3.48
N ASP A 78 7.37 14.41 3.34
CA ASP A 78 8.21 14.20 2.15
C ASP A 78 8.35 12.71 1.79
N PHE A 79 7.24 11.98 1.91
CA PHE A 79 7.24 10.51 1.89
C PHE A 79 7.85 9.91 0.61
N ALA A 80 7.56 10.47 -0.56
CA ALA A 80 8.06 9.97 -1.84
C ALA A 80 9.57 10.20 -2.00
N HIS A 81 10.08 11.36 -1.61
CA HIS A 81 11.51 11.65 -1.67
C HIS A 81 12.30 10.82 -0.65
N MET A 82 11.75 10.65 0.55
CA MET A 82 12.33 9.81 1.61
C MET A 82 12.40 8.34 1.19
N TYR A 83 11.35 7.80 0.57
CA TYR A 83 11.29 6.39 0.13
C TYR A 83 12.50 5.98 -0.72
N ASP A 84 12.96 6.88 -1.58
CA ASP A 84 14.09 6.64 -2.48
C ASP A 84 15.48 6.83 -1.83
N ARG A 85 15.57 7.34 -0.59
CA ARG A 85 16.84 7.83 -0.03
C ARG A 85 17.13 7.40 1.41
N VAL A 86 16.10 7.22 2.23
CA VAL A 86 16.28 6.87 3.64
C VAL A 86 16.64 5.40 3.75
N TRP A 87 17.69 5.11 4.51
CA TRP A 87 18.32 3.79 4.57
C TRP A 87 17.35 2.63 4.85
N TYR A 88 16.45 2.75 5.85
CA TYR A 88 15.53 1.66 6.19
C TYR A 88 14.38 1.53 5.16
N LEU A 89 14.11 2.60 4.40
CA LEU A 89 13.14 2.57 3.31
C LEU A 89 13.71 1.89 2.05
N SER A 90 15.02 1.63 2.01
CA SER A 90 15.58 0.77 0.96
C SER A 90 15.04 -0.66 1.03
N VAL A 91 14.58 -1.13 2.20
CA VAL A 91 14.02 -2.48 2.38
C VAL A 91 12.73 -2.69 1.58
N PRO A 92 11.65 -1.91 1.80
CA PRO A 92 10.45 -2.02 0.98
C PRO A 92 10.72 -1.64 -0.48
N LYS A 93 11.59 -0.64 -0.73
CA LYS A 93 11.95 -0.23 -2.08
C LYS A 93 12.59 -1.37 -2.88
N SER A 94 13.62 -2.01 -2.34
CA SER A 94 14.32 -3.07 -3.05
C SER A 94 13.42 -4.27 -3.33
N TYR A 95 12.52 -4.61 -2.41
CA TYR A 95 11.55 -5.69 -2.61
C TYR A 95 10.70 -5.47 -3.87
N MET A 96 10.14 -4.27 -4.02
CA MET A 96 9.26 -3.98 -5.15
C MET A 96 10.04 -3.64 -6.44
N ASP A 97 11.23 -3.07 -6.34
CA ASP A 97 12.12 -2.89 -7.49
C ASP A 97 12.56 -4.26 -8.06
N ASP A 98 12.84 -5.25 -7.21
CA ASP A 98 13.13 -6.64 -7.63
C ASP A 98 11.93 -7.24 -8.40
N ALA A 99 10.75 -7.27 -7.77
CA ALA A 99 9.54 -7.81 -8.40
C ALA A 99 9.19 -7.13 -9.74
N ARG A 100 9.36 -5.80 -9.85
CA ARG A 100 9.01 -5.05 -11.07
C ARG A 100 10.04 -5.19 -12.18
N THR A 101 11.31 -5.42 -11.83
CA THR A 101 12.36 -5.67 -12.82
C THR A 101 12.34 -7.11 -13.34
N ALA A 102 11.68 -8.02 -12.62
CA ALA A 102 11.41 -9.37 -13.06
C ALA A 102 10.42 -9.47 -14.24
N GLY A 103 10.31 -10.70 -14.78
CA GLY A 103 9.35 -11.06 -15.83
C GLY A 103 7.90 -10.99 -15.35
N PRO A 104 6.91 -10.97 -16.27
CA PRO A 104 5.50 -10.77 -15.91
C PRO A 104 4.92 -11.90 -15.04
N PHE A 105 5.39 -13.14 -15.22
CA PHE A 105 4.94 -14.28 -14.42
C PHE A 105 5.52 -14.24 -13.00
N GLU A 106 6.82 -13.94 -12.87
CA GLU A 106 7.47 -13.81 -11.56
C GLU A 106 6.89 -12.63 -10.77
N PHE A 107 6.59 -11.51 -11.43
CA PHE A 107 5.87 -10.39 -10.80
C PHE A 107 4.51 -10.84 -10.22
N LEU A 108 3.71 -11.63 -10.94
CA LEU A 108 2.44 -12.16 -10.42
C LEU A 108 2.65 -13.15 -9.25
N THR A 109 3.68 -13.99 -9.31
CA THR A 109 4.00 -14.92 -8.21
C THR A 109 4.48 -14.17 -6.97
N ALA A 110 5.29 -13.12 -7.14
CA ALA A 110 5.81 -12.32 -6.04
C ALA A 110 4.72 -11.43 -5.41
N VAL A 111 3.95 -10.72 -6.24
CA VAL A 111 2.99 -9.72 -5.76
C VAL A 111 1.62 -10.36 -5.54
N SER A 112 0.93 -10.82 -6.59
CA SER A 112 -0.43 -11.36 -6.44
C SER A 112 -0.50 -12.61 -5.54
N PHE A 113 0.39 -13.59 -5.72
CA PHE A 113 0.32 -14.81 -4.92
C PHE A 113 1.00 -14.66 -3.55
N SER A 114 2.26 -14.24 -3.52
CA SER A 114 3.00 -14.26 -2.25
C SER A 114 2.60 -13.09 -1.35
N PHE A 115 2.50 -11.88 -1.89
CA PHE A 115 2.18 -10.69 -1.10
C PHE A 115 0.68 -10.53 -0.85
N GLU A 116 -0.13 -10.44 -1.91
CA GLU A 116 -1.56 -10.14 -1.83
C GLU A 116 -2.42 -11.31 -1.33
N TYR A 117 -1.90 -12.55 -1.37
CA TYR A 117 -2.63 -13.72 -0.88
C TYR A 117 -2.01 -14.35 0.37
N VAL A 118 -0.76 -14.81 0.30
CA VAL A 118 -0.13 -15.55 1.42
C VAL A 118 0.20 -14.64 2.60
N LEU A 119 0.77 -13.45 2.34
CA LEU A 119 1.29 -12.56 3.38
C LEU A 119 0.38 -11.37 3.68
N THR A 120 -0.67 -11.11 2.89
CA THR A 120 -1.47 -9.87 2.96
C THR A 120 -1.98 -9.57 4.37
N ASN A 121 -2.47 -10.58 5.08
CA ASN A 121 -3.02 -10.39 6.43
C ASN A 121 -1.96 -9.98 7.46
N LEU A 122 -0.68 -10.31 7.24
CA LEU A 122 0.43 -9.89 8.11
C LEU A 122 0.77 -8.41 7.95
N LEU A 123 0.32 -7.77 6.86
CA LEU A 123 0.43 -6.33 6.66
C LEU A 123 -0.89 -5.63 7.01
N PHE A 124 -2.00 -6.08 6.40
CA PHE A 124 -3.28 -5.38 6.46
C PHE A 124 -3.88 -5.37 7.87
N VAL A 125 -3.96 -6.54 8.52
CA VAL A 125 -4.62 -6.66 9.82
C VAL A 125 -3.92 -5.83 10.90
N PRO A 126 -2.58 -5.85 11.05
CA PRO A 126 -1.91 -5.03 12.07
C PRO A 126 -2.15 -3.52 11.94
N PHE A 127 -2.09 -2.96 10.73
CA PHE A 127 -2.32 -1.52 10.55
C PHE A 127 -3.80 -1.15 10.72
N MET A 128 -4.72 -1.89 10.10
CA MET A 128 -6.14 -1.53 10.13
C MET A 128 -6.79 -1.81 11.49
N SER A 129 -6.46 -2.93 12.13
CA SER A 129 -6.92 -3.19 13.50
C SER A 129 -6.19 -2.28 14.49
N GLY A 130 -4.89 -2.04 14.33
CA GLY A 130 -4.14 -1.08 15.14
C GLY A 130 -4.78 0.30 15.15
N ALA A 131 -5.24 0.79 13.99
CA ALA A 131 -6.01 2.02 13.89
C ALA A 131 -7.30 1.99 14.70
N ALA A 132 -8.09 0.91 14.59
CA ALA A 132 -9.33 0.74 15.34
C ALA A 132 -9.10 0.77 16.87
N TYR A 133 -8.09 0.06 17.36
CA TYR A 133 -7.75 0.00 18.79
C TYR A 133 -7.10 1.29 19.33
N ASN A 134 -6.66 2.19 18.46
CA ASN A 134 -6.00 3.45 18.84
C ASN A 134 -6.81 4.71 18.48
N GLY A 135 -8.08 4.58 18.10
CA GLY A 135 -8.97 5.73 17.84
C GLY A 135 -8.71 6.47 16.53
N ASP A 136 -7.96 5.86 15.60
CA ASP A 136 -7.67 6.44 14.29
C ASP A 136 -8.78 6.13 13.28
N MET A 137 -9.75 7.03 13.26
CA MET A 137 -10.92 6.91 12.38
C MET A 137 -10.57 7.02 10.88
N ALA A 138 -9.52 7.73 10.49
CA ALA A 138 -9.21 7.90 9.07
C ALA A 138 -8.67 6.59 8.47
N THR A 139 -7.70 5.99 9.14
CA THR A 139 -7.05 4.75 8.69
C THR A 139 -8.00 3.56 8.77
N VAL A 140 -8.83 3.45 9.83
CA VAL A 140 -9.80 2.36 9.92
C VAL A 140 -10.85 2.44 8.80
N THR A 141 -11.30 3.65 8.42
CA THR A 141 -12.23 3.83 7.29
C THR A 141 -11.59 3.49 5.95
N PHE A 142 -10.31 3.82 5.74
CA PHE A 142 -9.56 3.32 4.60
C PHE A 142 -9.55 1.78 4.57
N GLY A 143 -9.18 1.13 5.69
CA GLY A 143 -9.15 -0.33 5.80
C GLY A 143 -10.49 -0.98 5.45
N PHE A 144 -11.59 -0.51 6.03
CA PHE A 144 -12.92 -1.02 5.67
C PHE A 144 -13.26 -0.82 4.19
N SER A 145 -12.88 0.32 3.60
CA SER A 145 -13.13 0.58 2.19
C SER A 145 -12.28 -0.28 1.25
N ALA A 146 -11.07 -0.69 1.65
CA ALA A 146 -10.16 -1.47 0.83
C ALA A 146 -10.50 -2.98 0.84
N GLN A 147 -11.18 -3.49 1.88
CA GLN A 147 -11.46 -4.94 2.03
C GLN A 147 -12.09 -5.61 0.80
N SER A 148 -12.99 -4.93 0.09
CA SER A 148 -13.60 -5.51 -1.12
C SER A 148 -12.65 -5.55 -2.31
N ASP A 149 -11.64 -4.68 -2.33
CA ASP A 149 -10.58 -4.66 -3.34
C ASP A 149 -9.62 -5.82 -3.05
N GLU A 150 -9.15 -5.92 -1.80
CA GLU A 150 -8.30 -7.05 -1.33
C GLU A 150 -8.94 -8.41 -1.60
N ALA A 151 -10.26 -8.55 -1.39
CA ALA A 151 -10.97 -9.79 -1.70
C ALA A 151 -10.86 -10.20 -3.18
N ARG A 152 -10.84 -9.22 -4.10
CA ARG A 152 -10.61 -9.47 -5.54
C ARG A 152 -9.15 -9.77 -5.83
N HIS A 153 -8.21 -9.12 -5.13
CA HIS A 153 -6.77 -9.32 -5.33
C HIS A 153 -6.32 -10.70 -4.85
N MET A 154 -6.98 -11.24 -3.83
CA MET A 154 -6.78 -12.59 -3.30
C MET A 154 -7.36 -13.73 -4.16
N THR A 155 -8.20 -13.44 -5.17
CA THR A 155 -8.94 -14.46 -5.96
C THR A 155 -8.30 -14.67 -7.33
#